data_AF-A0ABD5M1B1-F1
#
_entry.id   AF-A0ABD5M1B1-F1
#
_cell.length_a   1.000
_cell.length_b   1.000
_cell.length_c   1.000
_cell.angle_alpha   90.00
_cell.angle_beta   90.00
_cell.angle_gamma   90.00
#
_symmetry.space_group_name_H-M   'P 1'
#
loop_
_entity.id
_entity.type
_entity.pdbx_description
1 polymer ?
#
loop_
_entity_poly.entity_id
_entity_poly.type
_entity_poly.pdbx_seq_one_letter_code
_entity_poly.pdbx_strand_id
1 'polypeptide(L)'
;MNDASEALDHAAFRQLVWGLVDGDSSEYDTIVEAVHEIVEENQQLRERVAELEGLVDPDPGATDYQQLTKPQKVSRVRSALVEEAEKRGGRAALQYDDVKWLFDGYPSAGHCYDLMERAADLDGFAYDRPSGDGGQKRVRVNLDGVNDLERFHAVNNGSAEEDR
;
A
#
# COMPACT_ATOMS: atom_id res chain seq x y z
N MET A 1 -31.79 -12.12 -11.47
CA MET A 1 -31.13 -12.24 -12.79
C MET A 1 -29.69 -12.73 -12.65
N ASN A 2 -29.03 -12.59 -11.48
CA ASN A 2 -27.68 -13.12 -11.24
C ASN A 2 -27.62 -14.65 -11.20
N ASP A 3 -28.47 -15.31 -10.43
CA ASP A 3 -28.35 -16.76 -10.16
C ASP A 3 -28.39 -17.65 -11.42
N ALA A 4 -29.14 -17.22 -12.45
CA ALA A 4 -29.23 -17.95 -13.71
C ALA A 4 -28.00 -17.76 -14.61
N SER A 5 -27.34 -16.59 -14.53
CA SER A 5 -26.09 -16.31 -15.23
C SER A 5 -24.93 -17.04 -14.57
N GLU A 6 -24.89 -17.01 -13.25
CA GLU A 6 -23.89 -17.67 -12.43
C GLU A 6 -23.92 -19.20 -12.60
N ALA A 7 -25.11 -19.79 -12.67
CA ALA A 7 -25.28 -21.21 -12.98
C ALA A 7 -24.80 -21.58 -14.40
N LEU A 8 -24.94 -20.66 -15.37
CA LEU A 8 -24.49 -20.85 -16.75
C LEU A 8 -22.97 -20.75 -16.88
N ASP A 9 -22.36 -19.78 -16.20
CA ASP A 9 -20.90 -19.60 -16.17
C ASP A 9 -20.21 -20.78 -15.48
N HIS A 10 -20.78 -21.26 -14.37
CA HIS A 10 -20.33 -22.47 -13.66
C HIS A 10 -20.37 -23.72 -14.54
N ALA A 11 -21.45 -23.88 -15.33
CA ALA A 11 -21.61 -25.01 -16.24
C ALA A 11 -20.63 -24.95 -17.42
N ALA A 12 -20.40 -23.76 -17.97
CA ALA A 12 -19.43 -23.55 -19.06
C ALA A 12 -18.00 -23.83 -18.60
N PHE A 13 -17.64 -23.38 -17.39
CA PHE A 13 -16.32 -23.60 -16.81
C PHE A 13 -16.07 -25.09 -16.53
N ARG A 14 -17.06 -25.81 -15.97
CA ARG A 14 -17.00 -27.28 -15.81
C ARG A 14 -16.73 -28.01 -17.12
N GLN A 15 -17.44 -27.64 -18.19
CA GLN A 15 -17.28 -28.29 -19.49
C GLN A 15 -15.89 -28.06 -20.11
N LEU A 16 -15.30 -26.89 -19.85
CA LEU A 16 -13.98 -26.51 -20.36
C LEU A 16 -12.85 -27.24 -19.61
N VAL A 17 -12.96 -27.38 -18.29
CA VAL A 17 -12.03 -28.14 -17.45
C VAL A 17 -12.06 -29.63 -17.83
N TRP A 18 -13.24 -30.20 -18.03
CA TRP A 18 -13.42 -31.60 -18.45
C TRP A 18 -12.78 -31.91 -19.82
N GLY A 19 -12.62 -30.91 -20.69
CA GLY A 19 -11.98 -31.08 -22.00
C GLY A 19 -10.46 -30.92 -22.01
N LEU A 20 -9.84 -30.40 -20.94
CA LEU A 20 -8.43 -30.01 -20.90
C LEU A 20 -7.56 -30.88 -19.98
N VAL A 21 -8.17 -31.58 -19.02
CA VAL A 21 -7.48 -32.39 -18.01
C VAL A 21 -8.06 -33.81 -18.04
N ASP A 22 -7.23 -34.83 -17.83
CA ASP A 22 -7.65 -36.24 -17.72
C ASP A 22 -7.58 -36.64 -16.23
N GLY A 23 -8.69 -37.13 -15.66
CA GLY A 23 -8.95 -37.14 -14.21
C GLY A 23 -10.41 -37.46 -13.85
N ASP A 24 -10.70 -37.77 -12.58
CA ASP A 24 -12.04 -38.18 -12.12
C ASP A 24 -12.98 -36.97 -11.95
N SER A 25 -14.29 -37.16 -12.18
CA SER A 25 -15.33 -36.14 -12.07
C SER A 25 -15.31 -35.39 -10.74
N SER A 26 -14.94 -36.08 -9.65
CA SER A 26 -14.84 -35.47 -8.31
C SER A 26 -13.67 -34.49 -8.14
N GLU A 27 -12.59 -34.70 -8.89
CA GLU A 27 -11.42 -33.80 -8.86
C GLU A 27 -11.73 -32.50 -9.60
N TYR A 28 -12.55 -32.55 -10.66
CA TYR A 28 -13.01 -31.35 -11.36
C TYR A 28 -13.95 -30.49 -10.54
N ASP A 29 -14.92 -31.08 -9.85
CA ASP A 29 -15.81 -30.30 -8.99
C ASP A 29 -15.04 -29.59 -7.88
N THR A 30 -14.02 -30.25 -7.31
CA THR A 30 -13.14 -29.65 -6.29
C THR A 30 -12.32 -28.49 -6.86
N ILE A 31 -11.78 -28.63 -8.08
CA ILE A 31 -10.99 -27.57 -8.73
C ILE A 31 -11.88 -26.38 -9.09
N VAL A 32 -13.09 -26.64 -9.62
CA VAL A 32 -14.03 -25.59 -10.00
C VAL A 32 -14.50 -24.81 -8.77
N GLU A 33 -14.84 -25.49 -7.67
CA GLU A 33 -15.22 -24.86 -6.40
C GLU A 33 -14.07 -24.01 -5.83
N ALA A 34 -12.85 -24.53 -5.82
CA ALA A 34 -11.69 -23.77 -5.33
C ALA A 34 -11.35 -22.56 -6.22
N VAL A 35 -11.50 -22.67 -7.54
CA VAL A 35 -11.28 -21.55 -8.47
C VAL A 35 -12.36 -20.49 -8.29
N HIS A 36 -13.62 -20.88 -8.08
CA HIS A 36 -14.70 -19.94 -7.79
C HIS A 36 -14.46 -19.20 -6.47
N GLU A 37 -14.10 -19.91 -5.40
CA GLU A 37 -13.77 -19.32 -4.10
C GLU A 37 -12.61 -18.31 -4.21
N ILE A 38 -11.55 -18.67 -4.93
CA ILE A 38 -10.40 -17.78 -5.16
C ILE A 38 -10.79 -16.56 -6.01
N VAL A 39 -11.60 -16.73 -7.04
CA VAL A 39 -12.03 -15.63 -7.91
C VAL A 39 -12.92 -14.65 -7.15
N GLU A 40 -13.83 -15.15 -6.30
CA GLU A 40 -14.67 -14.32 -5.44
C GLU A 40 -13.84 -13.57 -4.38
N GLU A 41 -12.92 -14.26 -3.70
CA GLU A 41 -12.04 -13.63 -2.72
C GLU A 41 -11.13 -12.57 -3.38
N ASN A 42 -10.62 -12.83 -4.59
CA ASN A 42 -9.79 -11.87 -5.30
C ASN A 42 -10.58 -10.62 -5.75
N GLN A 43 -11.83 -10.80 -6.17
CA GLN A 43 -12.72 -9.68 -6.50
C GLN A 43 -13.02 -8.82 -5.27
N GLN A 44 -13.34 -9.44 -4.14
CA GLN A 44 -13.59 -8.75 -2.86
C GLN A 44 -12.34 -8.01 -2.35
N LEU A 45 -11.16 -8.62 -2.46
CA LEU A 45 -9.90 -7.98 -2.08
C LEU A 45 -9.55 -6.81 -3.00
N ARG A 46 -9.80 -6.91 -4.31
CA ARG A 46 -9.58 -5.82 -5.27
C ARG A 46 -10.52 -4.65 -5.03
N GLU A 47 -11.80 -4.89 -4.78
CA GLU A 47 -12.74 -3.83 -4.42
C GLU A 47 -12.38 -3.18 -3.07
N ARG A 48 -11.97 -3.98 -2.08
CA ARG A 48 -11.57 -3.45 -0.78
C ARG A 48 -10.28 -2.63 -0.87
N VAL A 49 -9.32 -3.05 -1.69
CA VAL A 49 -8.11 -2.27 -1.97
C VAL A 49 -8.46 -0.98 -2.71
N ALA A 50 -9.31 -1.02 -3.74
CA ALA A 50 -9.74 0.17 -4.48
C ALA A 50 -10.51 1.18 -3.61
N GLU A 51 -11.35 0.71 -2.68
CA GLU A 51 -12.01 1.55 -1.67
C GLU A 51 -11.00 2.17 -0.69
N LEU A 52 -10.04 1.37 -0.22
CA LEU A 52 -9.02 1.81 0.73
C LEU A 52 -8.00 2.75 0.09
N GLU A 53 -7.69 2.58 -1.20
CA GLU A 53 -6.83 3.47 -1.98
C GLU A 53 -7.54 4.75 -2.39
N GLY A 54 -8.83 4.70 -2.74
CA GLY A 54 -9.65 5.89 -3.01
C GLY A 54 -9.86 6.80 -1.79
N LEU A 55 -9.67 6.28 -0.58
CA LEU A 55 -9.65 7.04 0.67
C LEU A 55 -8.28 7.65 1.00
N VAL A 56 -7.20 7.24 0.32
CA VAL A 56 -5.83 7.76 0.48
C VAL A 56 -5.58 8.73 -0.68
N ASP A 57 -6.00 10.00 -0.67
CA ASP A 57 -5.61 11.09 0.24
C ASP A 57 -6.45 12.34 -0.12
N PRO A 58 -7.34 12.85 0.76
CA PRO A 58 -7.95 14.16 0.55
C PRO A 58 -6.92 15.23 0.90
N ASP A 59 -6.05 15.57 -0.06
CA ASP A 59 -5.01 16.60 0.02
C ASP A 59 -4.11 16.49 1.28
N PRO A 60 -2.82 16.11 1.14
CA PRO A 60 -1.90 16.00 2.27
C PRO A 60 -1.74 17.31 3.07
N GLY A 61 -2.16 18.45 2.54
CA GLY A 61 -2.23 19.73 3.25
C GLY A 61 -3.55 20.03 3.98
N ALA A 62 -4.67 19.37 3.64
CA ALA A 62 -6.01 19.77 4.08
C ALA A 62 -6.63 18.86 5.17
N THR A 63 -6.17 17.60 5.28
CA THR A 63 -6.72 16.64 6.25
C THR A 63 -6.00 16.69 7.61
N ASP A 64 -6.76 16.87 8.69
CA ASP A 64 -6.23 16.91 10.06
C ASP A 64 -5.57 15.57 10.43
N TYR A 65 -4.45 15.62 11.18
CA TYR A 65 -3.76 14.44 11.70
C TYR A 65 -4.69 13.43 12.39
N GLN A 66 -5.74 13.89 13.06
CA GLN A 66 -6.69 13.02 13.75
C GLN A 66 -7.58 12.22 12.79
N GLN A 67 -7.80 12.72 11.58
CA GLN A 67 -8.64 12.11 10.55
C GLN A 67 -7.86 11.09 9.71
N LEU A 68 -6.52 11.18 9.72
CA LEU A 68 -5.67 10.24 9.01
C LEU A 68 -5.64 8.87 9.70
N THR A 69 -5.94 7.85 8.91
CA THR A 69 -5.71 6.44 9.23
C THR A 69 -4.20 6.16 9.37
N LYS A 70 -3.86 5.07 10.08
CA LYS A 70 -2.45 4.67 10.27
C LYS A 70 -1.72 4.42 8.93
N PRO A 71 -2.32 3.74 7.92
CA PRO A 71 -1.69 3.60 6.59
C PRO A 71 -1.44 4.93 5.89
N GLN A 72 -2.38 5.88 5.94
CA GLN A 72 -2.18 7.22 5.36
C GLN A 72 -1.03 7.98 6.03
N LYS A 73 -0.89 7.89 7.36
CA LYS A 73 0.25 8.47 8.09
C LYS A 73 1.58 7.86 7.63
N VAL A 74 1.62 6.54 7.45
CA VAL A 74 2.81 5.85 6.93
C VAL A 74 3.11 6.30 5.49
N SER A 75 2.08 6.42 4.65
CA SER A 75 2.21 6.93 3.27
C SER A 75 2.83 8.32 3.25
N ARG A 76 2.31 9.24 4.09
CA ARG A 76 2.83 10.61 4.22
C ARG A 76 4.30 10.66 4.66
N VAL A 77 4.71 9.80 5.59
CA VAL A 77 6.13 9.67 5.98
C VAL A 77 7.00 9.20 4.80
N ARG A 78 6.51 8.24 4.01
CA ARG A 78 7.22 7.75 2.82
C ARG A 78 7.29 8.82 1.73
N SER A 79 6.22 9.56 1.48
CA SER A 79 6.22 10.69 0.53
C SER A 79 7.22 11.76 0.93
N ALA A 80 7.26 12.16 2.21
CA ALA A 80 8.23 13.13 2.71
C ALA A 80 9.69 12.65 2.56
N LEU A 81 9.95 11.35 2.79
CA LEU A 81 11.26 10.75 2.56
C LEU A 81 11.67 10.79 1.08
N VAL A 82 10.74 10.44 0.19
CA VAL A 82 10.99 10.43 -1.26
C VAL A 82 11.25 11.84 -1.76
N GLU A 83 10.41 12.81 -1.38
CA GLU A 83 10.59 14.22 -1.73
C GLU A 83 11.95 14.76 -1.26
N GLU A 84 12.37 14.45 -0.03
CA GLU A 84 13.67 14.88 0.46
C GLU A 84 14.83 14.16 -0.23
N ALA A 85 14.64 12.89 -0.62
CA ALA A 85 15.64 12.13 -1.34
C ALA A 85 15.83 12.68 -2.77
N GLU A 86 14.75 13.07 -3.44
CA GLU A 86 14.80 13.72 -4.75
C GLU A 86 15.61 15.02 -4.69
N LYS A 87 15.37 15.85 -3.68
CA LYS A 87 16.12 17.10 -3.45
C LYS A 87 17.61 16.85 -3.19
N ARG A 88 17.96 15.72 -2.56
CA ARG A 88 19.33 15.40 -2.10
C ARG A 88 20.09 14.42 -3.01
N GLY A 89 19.53 14.04 -4.15
CA GLY A 89 20.20 13.17 -5.13
C GLY A 89 20.06 11.66 -4.85
N GLY A 90 18.88 11.23 -4.43
CA GLY A 90 18.48 9.81 -4.39
C GLY A 90 18.46 9.15 -3.01
N ARG A 91 18.86 9.85 -1.94
CA ARG A 91 18.87 9.31 -0.57
C ARG A 91 18.43 10.34 0.45
N ALA A 92 17.60 9.92 1.40
CA ALA A 92 17.22 10.74 2.55
C ALA A 92 17.06 9.92 3.83
N ALA A 93 17.04 10.64 4.95
CA ALA A 93 16.80 10.11 6.27
C ALA A 93 15.94 11.09 7.07
N LEU A 94 14.91 10.58 7.75
CA LEU A 94 14.13 11.32 8.74
C LEU A 94 14.36 10.74 10.13
N GLN A 95 14.52 11.63 11.09
CA GLN A 95 14.65 11.31 12.51
C GLN A 95 13.30 11.49 13.23
N TYR A 96 13.30 11.21 14.52
CA TYR A 96 12.14 11.43 15.39
C TYR A 96 11.56 12.84 15.26
N ASP A 97 12.41 13.88 15.35
CA ASP A 97 11.94 15.27 15.32
C ASP A 97 11.32 15.62 13.95
N ASP A 98 11.90 15.12 12.85
CA ASP A 98 11.35 15.36 11.52
C ASP A 98 9.96 14.74 11.36
N VAL A 99 9.78 13.50 11.81
CA VAL A 99 8.48 12.82 11.78
C VAL A 99 7.48 13.48 12.72
N LYS A 100 7.94 13.97 13.88
CA LYS A 100 7.10 14.70 14.84
C LYS A 100 6.57 15.99 14.21
N TRP A 101 7.40 16.74 13.49
CA TRP A 101 7.03 18.00 12.85
C TRP A 101 6.27 17.82 11.54
N LEU A 102 6.43 16.69 10.84
CA LEU A 102 5.60 16.34 9.67
C LEU A 102 4.09 16.32 9.99
N PHE A 103 3.76 16.11 11.26
CA PHE A 103 2.41 16.08 11.81
C PHE A 103 2.25 17.13 12.92
N ASP A 104 2.88 18.30 12.82
CA ASP A 104 2.70 19.46 13.71
C ASP A 104 2.84 19.16 15.21
N GLY A 105 3.63 18.15 15.57
CA GLY A 105 3.79 17.75 16.95
C GLY A 105 2.63 16.95 17.56
N TYR A 106 1.61 16.54 16.80
CA TYR A 106 0.52 15.72 17.30
C TYR A 106 0.90 14.29 17.75
N PRO A 107 1.69 13.49 17.00
CA PRO A 107 1.96 12.09 17.37
C PRO A 107 2.80 11.95 18.64
N SER A 108 2.49 10.97 19.51
CA SER A 108 3.34 10.66 20.68
C SER A 108 4.70 10.08 20.26
N ALA A 109 5.67 10.07 21.19
CA ALA A 109 7.01 9.55 20.89
C ALA A 109 7.01 8.08 20.41
N GLY A 110 6.26 7.21 21.10
CA GLY A 110 6.08 5.82 20.67
C GLY A 110 5.42 5.72 19.29
N HIS A 111 4.42 6.57 19.02
CA HIS A 111 3.74 6.57 17.73
C HIS A 111 4.64 7.03 16.57
N CYS A 112 5.56 7.97 16.82
CA CYS A 112 6.54 8.37 15.80
C CYS A 112 7.45 7.18 15.42
N TYR A 113 7.96 6.44 16.40
CA TYR A 113 8.79 5.26 16.13
C TYR A 113 8.02 4.15 15.41
N ASP A 114 6.75 3.93 15.77
CA ASP A 114 5.85 3.02 15.04
C ASP A 114 5.71 3.38 13.56
N LEU A 115 5.55 4.67 13.25
CA LEU A 115 5.40 5.16 11.89
C LEU A 115 6.71 5.00 11.10
N MET A 116 7.85 5.29 11.73
CA MET A 116 9.18 5.12 11.12
C MET A 116 9.48 3.66 10.79
N GLU A 117 9.15 2.74 11.69
CA GLU A 117 9.36 1.31 11.49
C GLU A 117 8.47 0.78 10.36
N ARG A 118 7.18 1.12 10.35
CA ARG A 118 6.25 0.71 9.29
C ARG A 118 6.56 1.34 7.93
N ALA A 119 7.07 2.57 7.93
CA ALA A 119 7.52 3.20 6.69
C ALA A 119 8.65 2.38 6.04
N ALA A 120 9.49 1.72 6.84
CA ALA A 120 10.59 0.87 6.38
C ALA A 120 10.19 -0.51 5.86
N ASP A 121 8.93 -0.93 6.00
CA ASP A 121 8.45 -2.23 5.50
C ASP A 121 8.43 -2.32 3.96
N LEU A 122 8.72 -1.22 3.25
CA LEU A 122 8.74 -1.19 1.79
C LEU A 122 10.17 -1.26 1.24
N ASP A 123 10.33 -1.93 0.10
CA ASP A 123 11.56 -1.94 -0.68
C ASP A 123 12.15 -0.54 -0.89
N GLY A 124 13.46 -0.43 -0.66
CA GLY A 124 14.19 0.83 -0.73
C GLY A 124 14.14 1.67 0.54
N PHE A 125 13.30 1.30 1.52
CA PHE A 125 13.25 1.95 2.83
C PHE A 125 13.93 1.09 3.90
N ALA A 126 14.47 1.74 4.93
CA ALA A 126 15.14 1.05 6.03
C ALA A 126 15.00 1.82 7.34
N TYR A 127 14.81 1.09 8.44
CA TYR A 127 14.81 1.65 9.79
C TYR A 127 16.10 1.30 10.52
N ASP A 128 16.89 2.31 10.85
CA ASP A 128 18.12 2.14 11.61
C ASP A 128 17.82 2.16 13.10
N ARG A 129 18.14 1.03 13.76
CA ARG A 129 18.24 0.93 15.22
C ARG A 129 19.72 0.88 15.61
N PRO A 130 20.35 2.02 15.89
CA PRO A 130 21.75 2.02 16.31
C PRO A 130 21.91 1.23 17.61
N SER A 131 22.83 0.25 17.60
CA SER A 131 23.09 -0.64 18.74
C SER A 131 24.14 -0.09 19.71
N GLY A 132 24.33 1.23 19.80
CA GLY A 132 25.37 1.86 20.62
C GLY A 132 25.09 3.31 21.02
N ASP A 133 25.98 3.88 21.84
CA ASP A 133 25.76 5.05 22.71
C ASP A 133 25.68 6.43 22.01
N GLY A 134 25.53 6.48 20.68
CA GLY A 134 25.59 7.74 19.93
C GLY A 134 24.80 7.81 18.63
N GLY A 135 24.05 6.76 18.27
CA GLY A 135 23.20 6.81 17.09
C GLY A 135 21.76 7.19 17.44
N GLN A 136 21.15 8.07 16.65
CA GLN A 136 19.71 8.32 16.71
C GLN A 136 18.96 7.36 15.79
N LYS A 137 17.78 6.92 16.23
CA LYS A 137 16.86 6.11 15.41
C LYS A 137 16.38 6.96 14.23
N ARG A 138 16.39 6.38 13.03
CA ARG A 138 16.02 7.07 11.80
C ARG A 138 15.43 6.11 10.78
N VAL A 139 14.50 6.61 9.97
CA VAL A 139 14.04 5.93 8.77
C VAL A 139 14.75 6.53 7.57
N ARG A 140 15.15 5.71 6.61
CA ARG A 140 15.89 6.11 5.41
C ARG A 140 15.22 5.58 4.17
N VAL A 141 15.47 6.26 3.06
CA VAL A 141 15.11 5.79 1.72
C VAL A 141 16.33 5.87 0.80
N ASN A 142 16.44 4.88 -0.08
CA ASN A 142 17.32 4.86 -1.23
C ASN A 142 16.47 4.67 -2.48
N LEU A 143 16.30 5.73 -3.29
CA LEU A 143 15.37 5.72 -4.42
C LEU A 143 15.71 4.64 -5.45
N ASP A 144 17.00 4.31 -5.64
CA ASP A 144 17.44 3.23 -6.53
C ASP A 144 16.87 1.84 -6.14
N GLY A 145 16.42 1.67 -4.90
CA GLY A 145 15.83 0.42 -4.40
C GLY A 145 14.32 0.47 -4.24
N VAL A 146 13.66 1.58 -4.59
CA VAL A 146 12.21 1.73 -4.48
C VAL A 146 11.55 1.21 -5.77
N ASN A 147 10.87 0.08 -5.67
CA ASN A 147 10.24 -0.57 -6.83
C ASN A 147 9.08 0.25 -7.43
N ASP A 148 8.29 0.94 -6.61
CA ASP A 148 7.11 1.69 -7.05
C ASP A 148 7.29 3.21 -6.87
N LEU A 149 8.34 3.79 -7.44
CA LEU A 149 8.63 5.23 -7.26
C LEU A 149 7.50 6.13 -7.82
N GLU A 150 6.86 5.71 -8.92
CA GLU A 150 5.79 6.45 -9.61
C GLU A 150 4.59 6.78 -8.72
N ARG A 151 4.27 5.93 -7.74
CA ARG A 151 3.13 6.15 -6.82
C ARG A 151 3.31 7.38 -5.93
N PHE A 152 4.56 7.80 -5.69
CA PHE A 152 4.87 8.98 -4.89
C PHE A 152 4.84 10.25 -5.74
N HIS A 153 5.14 10.14 -7.05
CA HIS A 153 5.03 11.25 -7.99
C HIS A 153 3.58 11.60 -8.35
N ALA A 154 2.70 10.59 -8.45
CA ALA A 154 1.29 10.79 -8.76
C ALA A 154 0.55 11.64 -7.71
N VAL A 155 0.94 11.51 -6.44
CA VAL A 155 0.35 12.27 -5.31
C VAL A 155 0.69 13.76 -5.39
N ASN A 156 1.87 14.13 -5.89
CA ASN A 156 2.31 15.53 -5.95
C ASN A 156 1.80 16.30 -7.18
N ASN A 157 1.48 15.61 -8.28
CA ASN A 157 0.98 16.26 -9.50
C ASN A 157 -0.53 16.53 -9.50
N GLY A 158 -1.30 15.89 -8.61
CA GLY A 158 -2.74 16.15 -8.46
C GLY A 158 -3.07 17.55 -7.91
N SER A 159 -2.10 18.24 -7.30
CA SER A 159 -2.28 19.58 -6.70
C SER A 159 -1.92 20.73 -7.65
N ALA A 160 -1.40 20.46 -8.85
CA ALA A 160 -0.80 21.48 -9.72
C ALA A 160 -1.67 21.91 -10.92
N GLU A 161 -2.81 21.27 -11.18
CA GLU A 161 -3.60 21.50 -12.42
C GLU A 161 -4.96 22.22 -12.23
N GLU A 162 -5.32 22.66 -11.03
CA GLU A 162 -6.55 23.44 -10.78
C GLU A 162 -6.24 24.90 -10.37
N ASP A 163 -5.57 25.67 -11.22
CA ASP A 163 -5.55 27.14 -11.07
C ASP A 163 -5.24 27.84 -12.42
N ARG A 164 -6.14 27.68 -13.40
CA ARG A 164 -6.08 28.42 -14.67
C ARG A 164 -7.40 29.03 -15.09
#